data_AF-K1SV54-F1
#
_entry.id   AF-K1SV54-F1
#
_cell.length_a   1.000
_cell.length_b   1.000
_cell.length_c   1.000
_cell.angle_alpha   90.00
_cell.angle_beta   90.00
_cell.angle_gamma   90.00
#
_symmetry.space_group_name_H-M   'P 1'
#
loop_
_entity.id
_entity.type
_entity.pdbx_description
1 polymer ?
#
loop_
_entity_poly.entity_id
_entity_poly.type
_entity_poly.pdbx_seq_one_letter_code
_entity_poly.pdbx_strand_id
1 'polypeptide(L)'
;MDGKEYPDDLGKSMPFAEFYKRIADGAEPTTSQVNVGQFKEYFSEFLKDGKDILHVSLSTGLSGVYNSACIARDELLEEYPDRKIYIVDSLGASSGYGLLMDTLAELKNSGKSIEEVRDFAEER
;
A
#
# COMPACT_ATOMS: atom_id res chain seq x y z
N MET A 1 10.18 13.97 10.88
CA MET A 1 10.02 15.36 11.38
C MET A 1 11.01 15.62 12.50
N ASP A 2 11.81 16.69 12.41
CA ASP A 2 12.82 17.06 13.43
C ASP A 2 13.81 15.94 13.79
N GLY A 3 14.28 15.20 12.78
CA GLY A 3 15.20 14.07 12.95
C GLY A 3 14.57 12.82 13.61
N LYS A 4 13.26 12.81 13.83
CA LYS A 4 12.51 11.65 14.34
C LYS A 4 11.59 11.07 13.27
N GLU A 5 11.55 9.74 13.22
CA GLU A 5 10.60 8.98 12.42
C GLU A 5 9.33 8.71 13.23
N TYR A 6 8.20 8.78 12.54
CA TYR A 6 6.88 8.45 13.10
C TYR A 6 6.15 7.60 12.06
N PRO A 7 5.48 6.51 12.47
CA PRO A 7 4.64 5.75 11.56
C PRO A 7 3.40 6.58 11.17
N ASP A 8 2.96 6.43 9.93
CA ASP A 8 1.63 6.89 9.51
C ASP A 8 0.59 5.88 9.99
N ASP A 9 0.15 6.06 11.24
CA ASP A 9 -0.72 5.12 11.96
C ASP A 9 -2.10 5.72 12.29
N LEU A 10 -2.55 6.66 11.44
CA LEU A 10 -3.81 7.39 11.59
C LEU A 10 -3.87 8.18 12.92
N GLY A 11 -2.73 8.71 13.34
CA GLY A 11 -2.63 9.64 14.45
C GLY A 11 -2.54 8.99 15.83
N LYS A 12 -2.21 7.69 15.90
CA LYS A 12 -1.98 7.00 17.18
C LYS A 12 -0.65 7.43 17.80
N SER A 13 0.41 7.54 17.01
CA SER A 13 1.73 8.00 17.47
C SER A 13 1.82 9.52 17.61
N MET A 14 1.09 10.25 16.76
CA MET A 14 0.99 11.71 16.83
C MET A 14 -0.40 12.17 16.40
N PRO A 15 -1.23 12.69 17.32
CA PRO A 15 -2.55 13.21 16.97
C PRO A 15 -2.46 14.29 15.88
N PHE A 16 -3.39 14.28 14.92
CA PHE A 16 -3.36 15.22 13.79
C PHE A 16 -3.32 16.70 14.21
N ALA A 17 -4.05 17.05 15.28
CA ALA A 17 -4.02 18.41 15.82
C ALA A 17 -2.61 18.83 16.26
N GLU A 18 -1.85 17.91 16.85
CA GLU A 18 -0.46 18.15 17.23
C GLU A 18 0.44 18.23 15.99
N PHE A 19 0.31 17.30 15.05
CA PHE A 19 1.06 17.30 13.80
C PHE A 19 0.90 18.62 13.03
N TYR A 20 -0.33 19.06 12.79
CA TYR A 20 -0.60 20.32 12.10
C TYR A 20 -0.20 21.55 12.91
N LYS A 21 -0.28 21.50 14.25
CA LYS A 21 0.26 22.56 15.10
C LYS A 21 1.78 22.71 14.90
N ARG A 22 2.53 21.61 14.90
CA ARG A 22 3.99 21.63 14.69
C ARG A 22 4.35 22.22 13.32
N ILE A 23 3.60 21.86 12.27
CA ILE A 23 3.78 22.47 10.94
C ILE A 23 3.52 23.98 10.98
N ALA A 24 2.41 24.41 11.63
CA ALA A 24 2.09 25.83 11.77
C ALA A 24 3.15 26.61 12.58
N ASP A 25 3.81 25.94 13.53
CA ASP A 25 4.91 26.46 14.33
C ASP A 25 6.28 26.40 13.60
N GLY A 26 6.32 25.93 12.34
CA GLY A 26 7.51 25.97 11.47
C GLY A 26 8.22 24.64 11.23
N ALA A 27 7.66 23.51 11.65
CA ALA A 27 8.23 22.21 11.32
C ALA A 27 8.08 21.87 9.84
N GLU A 28 9.13 21.32 9.23
CA GLU A 28 9.16 20.86 7.84
C GLU A 28 9.20 19.32 7.80
N PRO A 29 8.04 18.63 7.85
CA PRO A 29 8.02 17.17 7.81
C PRO A 29 8.40 16.66 6.41
N THR A 30 9.24 15.63 6.39
CA THR A 30 9.48 14.79 5.22
C THR A 30 8.90 13.40 5.45
N THR A 31 8.65 12.68 4.35
CA THR A 31 8.10 11.32 4.35
C THR A 31 9.12 10.33 3.78
N SER A 32 9.03 9.07 4.21
CA SER A 32 9.75 7.94 3.63
C SER A 32 8.76 6.89 3.11
N GLN A 33 9.16 6.15 2.08
CA GLN A 33 8.35 5.06 1.52
C GLN A 33 8.47 3.79 2.36
N VAL A 34 7.47 2.92 2.29
CA VAL A 34 7.57 1.54 2.79
C VAL A 34 8.67 0.82 2.01
N ASN A 35 9.56 0.14 2.73
CA ASN A 35 10.69 -0.56 2.13
C ASN A 35 10.35 -2.02 1.77
N VAL A 36 11.23 -2.66 0.99
CA VAL A 36 11.07 -4.05 0.52
C VAL A 36 10.89 -5.03 1.69
N GLY A 37 11.70 -4.91 2.74
CA GLY A 37 11.65 -5.80 3.90
C GLY A 37 10.30 -5.72 4.63
N GLN A 38 9.75 -4.52 4.79
CA GLN A 38 8.42 -4.31 5.39
C GLN A 38 7.31 -4.95 4.55
N PHE A 39 7.37 -4.83 3.23
CA PHE A 39 6.43 -5.53 2.35
C PHE A 39 6.56 -7.04 2.46
N LYS A 40 7.79 -7.57 2.50
CA LYS A 40 8.02 -9.00 2.64
C LYS A 40 7.42 -9.55 3.92
N GLU A 41 7.69 -8.90 5.04
CA GLU A 41 7.16 -9.29 6.35
C GLU A 41 5.63 -9.32 6.31
N TYR A 42 5.01 -8.22 5.88
CA TYR A 42 3.55 -8.08 5.84
C TYR A 42 2.87 -9.06 4.87
N PHE A 43 3.37 -9.20 3.65
CA PHE A 43 2.80 -10.11 2.65
C PHE A 43 2.96 -11.58 3.06
N SER A 44 4.09 -11.94 3.68
CA SER A 44 4.33 -13.32 4.12
C SER A 44 3.27 -13.85 5.08
N GLU A 45 2.66 -13.00 5.90
CA GLU A 45 1.58 -13.39 6.80
C GLU A 45 0.38 -13.97 6.05
N PHE A 46 -0.02 -13.34 4.94
CA PHE A 46 -1.14 -13.80 4.11
C PHE A 46 -0.77 -15.02 3.27
N LEU A 47 0.46 -15.08 2.74
CA LEU A 47 0.91 -16.19 1.91
C LEU A 47 1.04 -17.49 2.70
N LYS A 48 1.52 -17.41 3.95
CA LYS A 48 1.56 -18.55 4.90
C LYS A 48 0.17 -19.09 5.22
N ASP A 49 -0.83 -18.22 5.24
CA ASP A 49 -2.25 -18.57 5.38
C ASP A 49 -2.88 -19.15 4.09
N GLY A 50 -2.10 -19.32 3.02
CA GLY A 50 -2.58 -19.82 1.73
C GLY A 50 -3.48 -18.82 0.98
N LYS A 51 -3.34 -17.52 1.27
CA LYS A 51 -4.08 -16.45 0.60
C LYS A 51 -3.26 -15.85 -0.53
N ASP A 52 -3.94 -15.46 -1.60
CA ASP A 52 -3.37 -14.65 -2.68
C ASP A 52 -3.53 -13.15 -2.34
N ILE A 53 -2.67 -12.31 -2.93
CA ILE A 53 -2.57 -10.88 -2.61
C ILE A 53 -2.86 -10.05 -3.86
N LEU A 54 -3.76 -9.08 -3.72
CA LEU A 54 -3.87 -7.93 -4.62
C LEU A 54 -3.54 -6.68 -3.80
N HIS A 55 -2.39 -6.10 -4.07
CA HIS A 55 -1.94 -4.85 -3.46
C HIS A 55 -2.07 -3.72 -4.46
N VAL A 56 -2.88 -2.72 -4.12
CA VAL A 56 -2.90 -1.45 -4.84
C VAL A 56 -1.97 -0.48 -4.13
N SER A 57 -1.11 0.17 -4.89
CA SER A 57 -0.08 1.06 -4.38
C SER A 57 -0.43 2.53 -4.62
N LEU A 58 0.12 3.42 -3.78
CA LEU A 58 0.12 4.86 -4.05
C LEU A 58 0.80 5.13 -5.40
N SER A 59 0.29 6.13 -6.14
CA SER A 59 0.76 6.51 -7.47
C SER A 59 2.30 6.50 -7.59
N THR A 60 2.80 5.84 -8.65
CA THR A 60 4.23 5.92 -9.02
C THR A 60 4.69 7.34 -9.35
N GLY A 61 3.76 8.25 -9.70
CA GLY A 61 4.05 9.67 -9.88
C GLY A 61 4.38 10.42 -8.58
N LEU A 62 4.16 9.81 -7.42
CA LEU A 62 4.36 10.43 -6.11
C LEU A 62 5.43 9.74 -5.25
N SER A 63 5.60 8.42 -5.39
CA SER A 63 6.47 7.63 -4.52
C SER A 63 7.03 6.40 -5.20
N GLY A 64 8.24 5.99 -4.80
CA GLY A 64 8.86 4.73 -5.21
C GLY A 64 8.30 3.48 -4.51
N VAL A 65 7.24 3.62 -3.71
CA VAL A 65 6.65 2.53 -2.90
C VAL A 65 6.15 1.36 -3.75
N TYR A 66 5.61 1.63 -4.94
CA TYR A 66 5.22 0.60 -5.91
C TYR A 66 6.39 -0.31 -6.30
N ASN A 67 7.57 0.27 -6.52
CA ASN A 67 8.77 -0.49 -6.87
C ASN A 67 9.24 -1.37 -5.70
N SER A 68 9.19 -0.85 -4.47
CA SER A 68 9.48 -1.67 -3.28
C SER A 68 8.53 -2.86 -3.15
N ALA A 69 7.23 -2.67 -3.45
CA ALA A 69 6.26 -3.76 -3.45
C ALA A 69 6.52 -4.79 -4.58
N CYS A 70 6.93 -4.34 -5.78
CA CYS A 70 7.30 -5.23 -6.88
C CYS A 70 8.51 -6.11 -6.56
N ILE A 71 9.57 -5.53 -5.98
CA ILE A 71 10.76 -6.31 -5.57
C ILE A 71 10.36 -7.34 -4.51
N ALA A 72 9.56 -6.94 -3.51
CA ALA A 72 9.09 -7.85 -2.47
C ALA A 72 8.22 -8.98 -3.05
N ARG A 73 7.35 -8.68 -4.03
CA ARG A 73 6.58 -9.69 -4.78
C ARG A 73 7.51 -10.70 -5.44
N ASP A 74 8.50 -10.23 -6.20
CA ASP A 74 9.37 -11.10 -7.00
C ASP A 74 10.13 -12.08 -6.09
N GLU A 75 10.68 -11.60 -4.97
CA GLU A 75 11.34 -12.45 -3.98
C GLU A 75 10.36 -13.44 -3.31
N LEU A 76 9.14 -13.02 -2.99
CA LEU A 76 8.16 -13.90 -2.35
C LEU A 76 7.57 -14.94 -3.29
N LEU A 77 7.50 -14.69 -4.60
CA LEU A 77 7.04 -15.68 -5.57
C LEU A 77 8.05 -16.84 -5.71
N GLU A 78 9.33 -16.62 -5.43
CA GLU A 78 10.32 -17.70 -5.31
C GLU A 78 10.04 -18.59 -4.09
N GLU A 79 9.64 -17.99 -2.97
CA GLU A 79 9.34 -18.69 -1.71
C GLU A 79 7.95 -19.38 -1.72
N TYR A 80 6.98 -18.82 -2.45
CA TYR A 80 5.58 -19.26 -2.51
C TYR A 80 5.10 -19.44 -3.96
N PRO A 81 5.63 -20.44 -4.70
CA PRO A 81 5.37 -20.59 -6.15
C PRO A 81 3.91 -20.88 -6.52
N ASP A 82 3.11 -21.39 -5.58
CA ASP A 82 1.69 -21.70 -5.79
C ASP A 82 0.74 -20.54 -5.41
N ARG A 83 1.29 -19.38 -5.04
CA ARG A 83 0.52 -18.18 -4.66
C ARG A 83 0.50 -17.16 -5.79
N LYS A 84 -0.48 -16.26 -5.74
CA LYS A 84 -0.56 -15.09 -6.62
C LYS A 84 -0.36 -13.81 -5.83
N ILE A 85 0.43 -12.89 -6.39
CA ILE A 85 0.67 -11.57 -5.82
C ILE A 85 0.61 -10.56 -6.98
N TYR A 86 -0.42 -9.72 -7.00
CA TYR A 86 -0.58 -8.64 -7.97
C TYR A 86 -0.31 -7.30 -7.31
N ILE A 87 0.50 -6.48 -7.96
CA ILE A 87 0.82 -5.12 -7.53
C ILE A 87 0.27 -4.18 -8.60
N VAL A 88 -0.70 -3.33 -8.23
CA VAL A 88 -1.34 -2.37 -9.14
C VAL A 88 -0.92 -0.97 -8.75
N ASP A 89 -0.47 -0.17 -9.72
CA ASP A 89 -0.29 1.26 -9.54
C ASP A 89 -1.66 1.95 -9.63
N SER A 90 -2.11 2.60 -8.55
CA SER A 90 -3.41 3.30 -8.58
C SER A 90 -3.42 4.52 -9.49
N LEU A 91 -2.24 5.08 -9.83
CA LEU A 91 -2.08 6.42 -10.41
C LEU A 91 -2.77 7.55 -9.62
N GLY A 92 -3.27 7.25 -8.42
CA GLY A 92 -4.03 8.14 -7.58
C GLY A 92 -3.42 8.32 -6.18
N ALA A 93 -4.05 9.18 -5.40
CA ALA A 93 -3.72 9.41 -4.00
C ALA A 93 -4.97 9.84 -3.23
N SER A 94 -4.89 9.77 -1.90
CA SER A 94 -5.95 10.23 -0.99
C SER A 94 -7.32 9.64 -1.36
N SER A 95 -8.38 10.46 -1.41
CA SER A 95 -9.75 10.02 -1.67
C SER A 95 -9.94 9.33 -3.03
N GLY A 96 -9.23 9.76 -4.09
CA GLY A 96 -9.32 9.10 -5.39
C GLY A 96 -8.82 7.65 -5.33
N TYR A 97 -7.71 7.43 -4.61
CA TYR A 97 -7.20 6.10 -4.30
C TYR A 97 -8.15 5.33 -3.36
N GLY A 98 -8.74 5.99 -2.36
CA GLY A 98 -9.72 5.37 -1.46
C GLY A 98 -10.97 4.84 -2.18
N LEU A 99 -11.58 5.65 -3.05
CA LEU A 99 -12.74 5.25 -3.85
C LEU A 99 -12.42 4.05 -4.77
N LEU A 100 -11.19 3.99 -5.26
CA LEU A 100 -10.68 2.86 -6.02
C LEU A 100 -10.76 1.58 -5.18
N MET A 101 -10.26 1.64 -3.95
CA MET A 101 -10.24 0.52 -3.01
C MET A 101 -11.64 0.08 -2.60
N ASP A 102 -12.55 1.02 -2.36
CA ASP A 102 -13.95 0.71 -2.06
C ASP A 102 -14.59 -0.09 -3.21
N THR A 103 -14.39 0.36 -4.45
CA THR A 103 -14.92 -0.32 -5.63
C THR A 103 -14.33 -1.72 -5.79
N LEU A 104 -13.02 -1.90 -5.55
CA LEU A 104 -12.39 -3.23 -5.62
C LEU A 104 -12.90 -4.18 -4.52
N ALA A 105 -13.18 -3.64 -3.33
CA ALA A 105 -13.77 -4.41 -2.25
C ALA A 105 -15.20 -4.87 -2.59
N GLU A 106 -16.01 -4.02 -3.23
CA GLU A 106 -17.34 -4.39 -3.71
C GLU A 106 -17.29 -5.50 -4.76
N LEU A 107 -16.39 -5.39 -5.74
CA LEU A 107 -16.21 -6.41 -6.78
C LEU A 107 -15.80 -7.75 -6.18
N LYS A 108 -14.83 -7.76 -5.26
CA LYS A 108 -14.45 -8.96 -4.50
C LYS A 108 -15.65 -9.55 -3.75
N ASN A 109 -16.42 -8.72 -3.03
CA ASN A 109 -17.58 -9.16 -2.26
C ASN A 109 -18.71 -9.70 -3.16
N SER A 110 -18.78 -9.28 -4.42
CA SER A 110 -19.70 -9.82 -5.42
C SER A 110 -19.28 -11.20 -5.97
N GLY A 111 -18.14 -11.73 -5.55
CA GLY A 111 -17.64 -13.04 -5.95
C GLY A 111 -16.70 -13.05 -7.16
N LYS A 112 -16.21 -11.88 -7.59
CA LYS A 112 -15.21 -11.81 -8.66
C LYS A 112 -13.88 -12.41 -8.24
N SER A 113 -13.19 -13.02 -9.20
CA SER A 113 -11.85 -13.55 -8.99
C SER A 113 -10.84 -12.42 -8.76
N ILE A 114 -9.69 -12.76 -8.16
CA ILE A 114 -8.62 -11.79 -7.94
C ILE A 114 -8.11 -11.20 -9.27
N GLU A 115 -8.12 -11.98 -10.35
CA GLU A 115 -7.76 -11.53 -11.70
C GLU A 115 -8.78 -10.53 -12.25
N GLU A 116 -10.08 -10.80 -12.14
CA GLU A 116 -11.11 -9.86 -12.59
C GLU A 116 -11.04 -8.53 -11.82
N VAL A 117 -10.73 -8.59 -10.52
CA VAL A 117 -10.58 -7.40 -9.68
C VAL A 117 -9.31 -6.63 -10.06
N ARG A 118 -8.19 -7.32 -10.34
CA ARG A 118 -6.96 -6.71 -10.86
C ARG A 118 -7.19 -6.05 -12.22
N ASP A 119 -7.80 -6.75 -13.17
CA ASP A 119 -7.99 -6.26 -14.54
C ASP A 119 -8.86 -5.00 -14.53
N PHE A 120 -9.95 -5.01 -13.75
CA PHE A 120 -10.74 -3.80 -13.54
C PHE A 120 -9.92 -2.68 -12.92
N ALA A 121 -8.86 -2.96 -12.16
CA ALA A 121 -8.01 -1.94 -11.60
C ALA A 121 -7.02 -1.30 -12.58
N GLU A 122 -6.59 -2.05 -13.59
CA GLU A 122 -5.60 -1.62 -14.58
C GLU A 122 -6.23 -1.00 -15.83
N GLU A 123 -7.48 -1.33 -16.16
CA GLU A 123 -8.16 -0.89 -17.40
C GLU A 123 -8.88 0.47 -17.29
N ARG A 124 -8.76 1.16 -16.16
CA ARG A 124 -9.56 2.36 -15.83
C ARG A 124 -9.07 3.64 -16.50
#